data_AF-A0A0M0F397-F1
#
_entry.id   AF-A0A0M0F397-F1
#
_cell.length_a   1.000
_cell.length_b   1.000
_cell.length_c   1.000
_cell.angle_alpha   90.00
_cell.angle_beta   90.00
_cell.angle_gamma   90.00
#
_symmetry.space_group_name_H-M   'P 1'
#
loop_
_entity.id
_entity.type
_entity.pdbx_description
1 polymer ?
#
loop_
_entity_poly.entity_id
_entity_poly.type
_entity_poly.pdbx_seq_one_letter_code
_entity_poly.pdbx_strand_id
1 'polypeptide(L)' 'MSRSNTRARRSQWKTTAANLTTCPQCKGDKLSHAACPTCGTYKGRQYAEALRTEHAG' A
#
# COMPACT_ATOMS: atom_id res chain seq x y z
N MET A 1 18.30 21.86 -21.95
CA MET A 1 19.17 20.85 -21.29
C MET A 1 19.48 19.73 -22.29
N SER A 2 20.73 19.27 -22.38
CA SER A 2 21.11 18.11 -23.21
C SER A 2 20.32 16.84 -22.85
N ARG A 3 20.16 15.92 -23.81
CA ARG A 3 19.54 14.60 -23.61
C ARG A 3 20.21 13.85 -22.46
N SER A 4 21.53 13.93 -22.35
CA SER A 4 22.31 13.28 -21.28
C SER A 4 21.96 13.84 -19.90
N ASN A 5 21.90 15.17 -19.76
CA ASN A 5 21.56 15.83 -18.50
C ASN A 5 20.12 15.54 -18.06
N THR A 6 19.19 15.46 -19.02
CA THR A 6 17.79 15.11 -18.72
C THR A 6 17.64 13.67 -18.24
N ARG A 7 18.36 12.73 -18.85
CA ARG A 7 18.34 11.31 -18.44
C ARG A 7 18.99 11.11 -17.08
N ALA A 8 20.12 11.77 -16.82
CA ALA A 8 20.82 11.72 -15.53
C ALA A 8 19.95 12.27 -14.39
N ARG A 9 19.18 13.33 -14.63
CA ARG A 9 18.25 13.86 -13.62
C ARG A 9 17.06 12.91 -13.37
N ARG A 10 16.48 12.33 -14.42
CA ARG A 10 15.31 11.43 -14.30
C ARG A 10 15.66 10.04 -13.75
N SER A 11 16.93 9.64 -13.74
CA SER A 11 17.32 8.35 -13.16
C SER A 11 17.03 8.26 -11.66
N GLN A 12 16.96 9.40 -10.97
CA GLN A 12 16.62 9.49 -9.55
C GLN A 12 15.11 9.55 -9.28
N TRP A 13 14.27 9.68 -10.31
CA TRP A 13 12.82 9.74 -10.17
C TRP A 13 12.23 8.34 -10.16
N LYS A 14 12.47 7.61 -9.07
CA LYS A 14 12.00 6.24 -8.87
C LYS A 14 10.94 6.21 -7.77
N THR A 15 9.90 5.42 -7.99
CA THR A 15 8.88 5.14 -6.98
C THR A 15 9.30 3.92 -6.16
N THR A 16 9.03 3.96 -4.86
CA THR A 16 9.26 2.83 -3.95
C THR A 16 7.96 2.04 -3.76
N ALA A 17 8.07 0.71 -3.70
CA ALA A 17 6.94 -0.14 -3.36
C ALA A 17 6.44 0.16 -1.94
N ALA A 18 5.13 0.07 -1.73
CA ALA A 18 4.55 0.24 -0.40
C ALA A 18 4.90 -0.95 0.50
N ASN A 19 5.22 -0.67 1.76
CA ASN A 19 5.47 -1.71 2.74
C ASN A 19 4.14 -2.30 3.23
N LEU A 20 3.89 -3.55 2.83
CA LEU A 20 2.72 -4.31 3.23
C LEU A 20 3.07 -5.28 4.35
N THR A 21 2.10 -5.53 5.22
CA THR A 21 2.16 -6.44 6.36
C THR A 21 0.96 -7.37 6.32
N THR A 22 1.12 -8.58 6.82
CA THR A 22 0.03 -9.55 6.88
C THR A 22 -0.99 -9.17 7.96
N CYS A 23 -2.28 -9.18 7.61
CA CYS A 23 -3.34 -8.96 8.56
C CYS A 23 -3.51 -10.18 9.49
N PRO A 24 -3.56 -9.99 10.83
CA PRO A 24 -3.69 -11.11 11.76
C PRO A 24 -5.08 -11.78 11.77
N GLN A 25 -6.10 -11.18 11.14
CA GLN A 25 -7.47 -11.72 11.11
C GLN A 25 -7.76 -12.51 9.83
N CYS A 26 -7.60 -11.87 8.67
CA CYS A 26 -7.92 -12.46 7.36
C CYS A 26 -6.71 -12.96 6.58
N LYS A 27 -5.48 -12.71 7.05
CA LYS A 27 -4.20 -13.05 6.38
C LYS A 27 -3.95 -12.34 5.05
N GLY A 28 -4.79 -11.38 4.67
CA GLY A 28 -4.54 -10.52 3.51
C GLY A 28 -3.49 -9.44 3.77
N ASP A 29 -2.99 -8.84 2.70
CA ASP A 29 -2.02 -7.75 2.77
C ASP A 29 -2.68 -6.45 3.24
N LYS A 30 -2.01 -5.74 4.14
CA LYS A 30 -2.43 -4.42 4.60
C LYS A 30 -1.24 -3.49 4.82
N LEU A 31 -1.49 -2.19 4.75
CA LEU A 31 -0.50 -1.19 5.14
C LEU A 31 -0.28 -1.18 6.66
N SER A 32 0.97 -0.95 7.08
CA SER A 32 1.29 -0.69 8.48
C SER A 32 0.49 0.51 8.99
N HIS A 33 -0.03 0.40 10.22
CA HIS A 33 -0.86 1.41 10.89
C HIS A 33 -2.20 1.77 10.22
N ALA A 34 -2.60 1.09 9.14
CA ALA A 34 -3.92 1.27 8.52
C ALA A 34 -4.88 0.12 8.87
N ALA A 35 -6.18 0.39 8.72
CA ALA A 35 -7.19 -0.66 8.73
C ALA A 35 -7.02 -1.57 7.51
N CYS A 36 -7.25 -2.87 7.73
CA CYS A 36 -7.10 -3.85 6.66
C CYS A 36 -8.15 -3.59 5.56
N PRO A 37 -7.74 -3.46 4.28
CA PRO A 37 -8.70 -3.19 3.21
C PRO A 37 -9.63 -4.36 2.92
N THR A 38 -9.26 -5.58 3.29
CA THR A 38 -10.05 -6.78 2.97
C THR A 38 -11.11 -7.10 4.03
N CYS A 39 -10.79 -6.93 5.31
CA CYS A 39 -11.69 -7.28 6.42
C CYS A 39 -12.00 -6.10 7.36
N GLY A 40 -11.54 -4.89 7.04
CA GLY A 40 -11.85 -3.65 7.75
C GLY A 40 -11.25 -3.57 9.16
N THR A 41 -10.41 -4.52 9.57
CA THR A 41 -10.00 -4.65 10.97
C THR A 41 -8.71 -3.88 11.29
N TYR A 42 -8.71 -3.17 12.42
CA TYR A 42 -7.55 -2.51 13.02
C TYR A 42 -7.63 -2.57 14.55
N LYS A 43 -6.57 -3.09 15.19
CA LYS A 43 -6.49 -3.20 16.67
C LYS A 43 -7.75 -3.80 17.32
N GLY A 44 -8.31 -4.86 16.73
CA GLY A 44 -9.47 -5.56 17.27
C GLY A 44 -10.83 -4.90 17.01
N ARG A 45 -10.88 -3.77 16.28
CA ARG A 45 -12.13 -3.10 15.86
C ARG A 45 -12.30 -3.22 14.36
N GLN A 46 -13.54 -3.37 13.91
CA GLN A 46 -13.90 -3.40 12.49
C GLN A 46 -14.43 -2.04 12.04
N TYR A 47 -13.98 -1.59 10.87
CA TYR A 47 -14.36 -0.34 10.23
C TYR A 47 -14.90 -0.66 8.84
N ALA A 48 -16.22 -0.46 8.65
CA ALA A 48 -16.87 -0.77 7.38
C ALA A 48 -16.35 0.10 6.22
N GLU A 49 -16.00 1.36 6.51
CA GLU A 49 -15.42 2.29 5.52
C GLU A 49 -14.07 1.83 4.97
N ALA A 50 -13.32 1.04 5.75
CA ALA A 50 -12.02 0.54 5.32
C ALA A 50 -12.13 -0.63 4.33
N LEU A 51 -13.31 -1.25 4.18
CA LEU A 51 -13.51 -2.36 3.26
C LEU A 51 -13.41 -1.89 1.81
N ARG A 52 -12.52 -2.52 1.05
CA ARG A 52 -12.26 -2.23 -0.36
C ARG A 52 -12.37 -3.52 -1.17
N THR A 53 -13.32 -3.53 -2.10
CA THR A 53 -13.65 -4.69 -2.93
C THR A 53 -12.52 -5.06 -3.88
N GLU A 54 -11.68 -4.12 -4.31
CA GLU A 54 -10.51 -4.40 -5.16
C GLU A 54 -9.43 -5.25 -4.49
N HIS A 55 -9.48 -5.41 -3.17
CA HIS A 55 -8.52 -6.20 -2.40
C HIS A 55 -9.07 -7.55 -1.95
N ALA A 56 -10.34 -7.85 -2.25
CA ALA A 56 -10.98 -9.13 -1.98
C ALA A 56 -10.74 -10.09 -3.17
N GLY A 57 -9.53 -10.63 -3.27
CA GLY A 57 -9.14 -11.68 -4.22
C GLY A 57 -8.87 -13.00 -3.51
#